data_AF-A0AA40X2Q4-F1
#
_entry.id   AF-A0AA40X2Q4-F1
#
_cell.length_a   1.000
_cell.length_b   1.000
_cell.length_c   1.000
_cell.angle_alpha   90.00
_cell.angle_beta   90.00
_cell.angle_gamma   90.00
#
_symmetry.space_group_name_H-M   'P 1'
#
loop_
_entity.id
_entity.type
_entity.pdbx_description
1 polymer ?
#
loop_
_entity_poly.entity_id
_entity_poly.type
_entity_poly.pdbx_seq_one_letter_code
_entity_poly.pdbx_strand_id
1 'polypeptide(L)'
;MVLGAMICVVFAMVVLTIGMTYVYPMWMQRTSPEACATVTPQNAMDLVTRDFMENKLPNWGNDKDNLGTQVPSLSFISDNVKEDKGTYHVPFEAKGPGGTLKYMALFNCTNKYIKYNPVE
;
A
#
# COMPACT_ATOMS: atom_id res chain seq x y z
N MET A 1 -27.53 -37.17 -4.20
CA MET A 1 -27.25 -36.20 -3.11
C MET A 1 -25.81 -35.68 -3.15
N VAL A 2 -24.79 -36.54 -3.21
CA VAL A 2 -23.37 -36.13 -3.20
C VAL A 2 -22.97 -35.24 -4.39
N LEU A 3 -23.42 -35.56 -5.62
CA LEU A 3 -23.07 -34.79 -6.82
C LEU A 3 -23.62 -33.35 -6.81
N GLY A 4 -24.84 -33.16 -6.32
CA GLY A 4 -25.47 -31.83 -6.19
C GLY A 4 -24.75 -30.98 -5.13
N ALA A 5 -24.36 -31.58 -4.00
CA ALA A 5 -23.57 -30.91 -2.98
C ALA A 5 -22.19 -30.46 -3.52
N MET A 6 -21.52 -31.31 -4.31
CA MET A 6 -20.23 -30.98 -4.92
C MET A 6 -20.33 -29.80 -5.91
N ILE A 7 -21.38 -29.74 -6.73
CA ILE A 7 -21.60 -28.63 -7.67
C ILE A 7 -21.83 -27.31 -6.92
N CYS A 8 -22.63 -27.33 -5.84
CA CYS A 8 -22.84 -26.15 -5.00
C CYS A 8 -21.56 -25.65 -4.33
N VAL A 9 -20.72 -26.57 -3.85
CA VAL A 9 -19.43 -26.23 -3.21
C VAL A 9 -18.47 -25.59 -4.24
N VAL A 10 -18.37 -26.17 -5.44
CA VAL A 10 -17.52 -25.62 -6.50
C VAL A 10 -18.02 -24.24 -6.93
N PHE A 11 -19.33 -24.07 -7.11
CA PHE A 11 -19.91 -22.77 -7.44
C PHE A 11 -19.64 -21.73 -6.35
N ALA A 12 -19.82 -22.08 -5.07
CA ALA A 12 -19.50 -21.20 -3.95
C ALA A 12 -18.01 -20.79 -3.93
N MET A 13 -17.09 -21.72 -4.17
CA MET A 13 -15.66 -21.42 -4.26
C MET A 13 -15.31 -20.50 -5.45
N VAL A 14 -15.97 -20.68 -6.60
CA VAL A 14 -15.78 -19.79 -7.76
C VAL A 14 -16.27 -18.37 -7.44
N VAL A 15 -17.45 -18.23 -6.82
CA VAL A 15 -17.97 -16.90 -6.44
C VAL A 15 -17.06 -16.23 -5.40
N LEU A 16 -16.58 -16.98 -4.40
CA LEU A 16 -15.67 -16.46 -3.38
C LEU A 16 -14.33 -16.01 -3.97
N THR A 17 -13.74 -16.79 -4.88
CA THR A 17 -12.48 -16.41 -5.52
C THR A 17 -12.64 -15.14 -6.36
N ILE A 18 -13.71 -15.01 -7.16
CA ILE A 18 -14.03 -13.79 -7.91
C ILE A 18 -14.21 -12.57 -6.98
N GLY A 19 -14.92 -12.75 -5.87
CA GLY A 19 -15.11 -11.70 -4.87
C GLY A 19 -13.78 -11.21 -4.30
N MET A 20 -12.89 -12.12 -3.94
CA MET A 20 -11.58 -11.82 -3.37
C MET A 20 -10.61 -11.20 -4.39
N THR A 21 -10.63 -11.64 -5.65
CA THR A 21 -9.68 -11.16 -6.66
C THR A 21 -10.11 -9.88 -7.37
N TYR A 22 -11.40 -9.62 -7.52
CA TYR A 22 -11.88 -8.47 -8.29
C TYR A 22 -12.61 -7.44 -7.43
N VAL A 23 -13.53 -7.89 -6.56
CA VAL A 23 -14.39 -6.97 -5.80
C VAL A 23 -13.62 -6.35 -4.63
N TYR A 24 -12.90 -7.17 -3.87
CA TYR A 24 -12.16 -6.71 -2.69
C TYR A 24 -11.09 -5.65 -3.02
N PRO A 25 -10.21 -5.81 -4.03
CA PRO A 25 -9.20 -4.80 -4.37
C PRO A 25 -9.84 -3.51 -4.86
N MET A 26 -10.95 -3.60 -5.62
CA MET A 26 -11.68 -2.43 -6.10
C MET A 26 -12.25 -1.61 -4.93
N TRP A 27 -12.84 -2.27 -3.93
CA TRP A 27 -13.29 -1.59 -2.71
C TRP A 27 -12.12 -0.98 -1.94
N MET A 28 -10.98 -1.67 -1.88
CA MET A 28 -9.76 -1.17 -1.23
C MET A 28 -9.05 -0.04 -2.01
N GLN A 29 -9.52 0.30 -3.20
CA GLN A 29 -8.97 1.43 -3.97
C GLN A 29 -9.92 2.62 -4.01
N ARG A 30 -11.13 2.51 -3.47
CA ARG A 30 -12.06 3.65 -3.40
C ARG A 30 -11.56 4.68 -2.41
N THR A 31 -11.56 5.94 -2.86
CA THR A 31 -11.18 7.10 -2.06
C THR A 31 -12.38 8.04 -1.99
N SER A 32 -12.58 8.69 -0.85
CA SER A 32 -13.43 9.86 -0.73
C SER A 32 -12.58 11.09 -0.45
N PRO A 33 -12.80 12.23 -1.13
CA PRO A 33 -12.02 13.46 -0.91
C PRO A 33 -12.08 13.93 0.56
N GLU A 34 -13.22 13.74 1.20
CA GLU A 34 -13.45 14.15 2.60
C GLU A 34 -12.63 13.35 3.61
N ALA A 35 -12.17 12.13 3.27
CA ALA A 35 -11.45 11.28 4.21
C ALA A 35 -10.08 11.87 4.63
N CYS A 36 -9.44 12.66 3.76
CA CYS A 36 -8.17 13.31 4.10
C CYS A 36 -8.34 14.60 4.92
N ALA A 37 -9.57 15.14 5.09
CA ALA A 37 -9.78 16.38 5.83
C ALA A 37 -9.30 16.33 7.30
N THR A 38 -9.21 15.13 7.87
CA THR A 38 -8.76 14.89 9.26
C THR A 38 -7.28 14.47 9.36
N VAL A 39 -6.59 14.28 8.23
CA VAL A 39 -5.22 13.78 8.20
C VAL A 39 -4.29 14.90 7.74
N THR A 40 -3.26 15.19 8.53
CA THR A 40 -2.23 16.14 8.12
C THR A 40 -1.19 15.46 7.21
N PRO A 41 -0.48 16.23 6.36
CA PRO A 41 0.63 15.68 5.57
C PRO A 41 1.70 14.99 6.44
N GLN A 42 1.99 15.53 7.63
CA GLN A 42 2.91 14.93 8.59
C GLN A 42 2.44 13.55 9.05
N ASN A 43 1.16 13.44 9.43
CA ASN A 43 0.59 12.14 9.82
C ASN A 43 0.65 11.14 8.66
N ALA A 44 0.44 11.58 7.41
CA ALA A 44 0.57 10.70 6.25
C ALA A 44 2.00 10.16 6.10
N MET A 45 3.03 11.00 6.28
CA MET A 45 4.43 10.56 6.24
C MET A 45 4.76 9.57 7.36
N ASP A 46 4.26 9.81 8.57
CA ASP A 46 4.48 8.92 9.71
C ASP A 46 3.82 7.54 9.49
N LEU A 47 2.60 7.53 8.93
CA LEU A 47 1.90 6.30 8.56
C LEU A 47 2.63 5.52 7.46
N VAL A 48 3.10 6.23 6.43
CA VAL A 48 3.90 5.63 5.34
C VAL A 48 5.21 5.07 5.88
N THR A 49 5.88 5.77 6.79
CA THR A 49 7.11 5.30 7.43
C THR A 49 6.88 4.01 8.19
N ARG A 50 5.86 3.97 9.05
CA ARG A 50 5.54 2.77 9.84
C ARG A 50 5.22 1.58 8.94
N ASP A 51 4.33 1.76 7.97
CA ASP A 51 3.95 0.69 7.04
C ASP A 51 5.13 0.20 6.18
N PHE A 52 6.02 1.12 5.77
CA PHE A 52 7.18 0.76 4.98
C PHE A 52 8.13 -0.15 5.76
N MET A 53 8.38 0.17 7.03
CA MET A 53 9.25 -0.60 7.91
C MET A 53 8.63 -1.93 8.35
N GLU A 54 7.36 -1.93 8.73
CA GLU A 54 6.70 -3.09 9.33
C GLU A 54 6.13 -4.07 8.29
N ASN A 55 5.63 -3.57 7.16
CA ASN A 55 4.89 -4.37 6.20
C ASN A 55 5.61 -4.51 4.86
N LYS A 56 6.08 -3.41 4.26
CA LYS A 56 6.67 -3.43 2.91
C LYS A 56 8.03 -4.12 2.89
N LEU A 57 9.00 -3.56 3.61
CA LEU A 57 10.39 -4.01 3.57
C LEU A 57 10.62 -5.48 3.97
N PRO A 58 9.94 -6.05 5.00
CA PRO A 58 10.14 -7.46 5.35
C PRO A 58 9.43 -8.44 4.39
N ASN A 59 8.36 -8.02 3.70
CA ASN A 59 7.50 -8.94 2.96
C ASN A 59 7.58 -8.81 1.43
N TRP A 60 8.20 -7.76 0.88
CA TRP A 60 8.14 -7.46 -0.56
C TRP A 60 9.53 -7.35 -1.21
N GLY A 61 9.81 -8.28 -2.14
CA GLY A 61 10.89 -8.18 -3.12
C GLY A 61 12.31 -8.26 -2.55
N ASN A 62 13.28 -7.82 -3.36
CA ASN A 62 14.70 -7.77 -3.01
C ASN A 62 15.11 -6.40 -2.44
N ASP A 63 14.16 -5.56 -2.05
CA ASP A 63 14.42 -4.19 -1.59
C ASP A 63 15.30 -4.16 -0.35
N LYS A 64 15.10 -5.11 0.57
CA LYS A 64 15.97 -5.33 1.73
C LYS A 64 17.42 -5.61 1.32
N ASP A 65 17.61 -6.42 0.27
CA ASP A 65 18.94 -6.77 -0.22
C ASP A 65 19.58 -5.60 -0.97
N ASN A 66 18.80 -4.88 -1.77
CA ASN A 66 19.22 -3.67 -2.49
C ASN A 66 19.61 -2.52 -1.54
N LEU A 67 18.87 -2.37 -0.44
CA LEU A 67 19.19 -1.40 0.60
C LEU A 67 20.29 -1.91 1.54
N GLY A 68 20.51 -3.22 1.61
CA GLY A 68 21.46 -3.86 2.54
C GLY A 68 21.09 -3.69 4.01
N THR A 69 19.85 -3.34 4.33
CA THR A 69 19.38 -3.12 5.72
C THR A 69 17.87 -3.37 5.85
N GLN A 70 17.44 -3.74 7.05
CA GLN A 70 16.03 -3.82 7.45
C GLN A 70 15.50 -2.50 8.04
N VAL A 71 16.38 -1.52 8.25
CA VAL A 71 16.02 -0.22 8.83
C VAL A 71 16.70 0.87 8.01
N PRO A 72 16.23 1.17 6.79
CA PRO A 72 16.77 2.25 5.98
C PRO A 72 16.41 3.61 6.59
N SER A 73 17.19 4.63 6.29
CA SER A 73 16.83 6.01 6.60
C SER A 73 15.88 6.54 5.52
N LEU A 74 14.69 6.97 5.91
CA LEU A 74 13.71 7.55 4.99
C LEU A 74 13.86 9.07 4.95
N SER A 75 14.03 9.63 3.76
CA SER A 75 14.06 11.07 3.50
C SER A 75 12.78 11.48 2.78
N PHE A 76 11.97 12.32 3.43
CA PHE A 76 10.75 12.88 2.86
C PHE A 76 10.98 14.32 2.41
N ILE A 77 10.34 14.73 1.31
CA ILE A 77 10.28 16.12 0.91
C ILE A 77 8.83 16.59 1.14
N SER A 78 8.58 17.21 2.29
CA SER A 78 7.24 17.62 2.74
C SER A 78 6.49 18.46 1.70
N ASP A 79 7.20 19.35 1.01
CA ASP A 79 6.63 20.27 0.01
C ASP A 79 6.12 19.54 -1.23
N ASN A 80 6.56 18.29 -1.44
CA ASN A 80 6.13 17.45 -2.55
C ASN A 80 4.96 16.52 -2.15
N VAL A 81 4.53 16.54 -0.89
CA VAL A 81 3.37 15.77 -0.45
C VAL A 81 2.10 16.46 -0.97
N LYS A 82 1.39 15.78 -1.87
CA LYS A 82 0.17 16.33 -2.50
C LYS A 82 -1.02 15.46 -2.14
N GLU A 83 -2.15 16.10 -1.91
CA GLU A 83 -3.44 15.41 -1.78
C GLU A 83 -4.15 15.43 -3.13
N ASP A 84 -4.61 14.27 -3.59
CA ASP A 84 -5.46 14.13 -4.77
C ASP A 84 -6.63 13.20 -4.43
N LYS A 85 -7.84 13.78 -4.40
CA LYS A 85 -9.13 13.06 -4.30
C LYS A 85 -9.18 12.04 -3.15
N GLY A 86 -8.68 12.39 -1.97
CA GLY A 86 -8.68 11.51 -0.81
C GLY A 86 -7.50 10.55 -0.71
N THR A 87 -6.44 10.79 -1.51
CA THR A 87 -5.17 10.06 -1.46
C THR A 87 -4.01 11.03 -1.30
N TYR A 88 -3.11 10.74 -0.36
CA TYR A 88 -1.83 11.45 -0.27
C TYR A 88 -0.77 10.78 -1.14
N HIS A 89 -0.11 11.59 -1.95
CA HIS A 89 1.06 11.24 -2.73
C HIS A 89 2.28 11.67 -1.92
N VAL A 90 3.00 10.69 -1.37
CA VAL A 90 4.12 10.88 -0.47
C VAL A 90 5.39 10.37 -1.14
N PRO A 91 6.16 11.24 -1.81
CA PRO A 91 7.46 10.87 -2.35
C PRO A 91 8.50 10.78 -1.24
N PHE A 92 9.29 9.71 -1.25
CA PHE A 92 10.39 9.52 -0.31
C PHE A 92 11.55 8.73 -0.91
N GLU A 93 12.73 8.93 -0.35
CA GLU A 93 13.92 8.13 -0.64
C GLU A 93 14.25 7.25 0.57
N ALA A 94 14.43 5.95 0.35
CA ALA A 94 14.94 5.02 1.34
C ALA A 94 16.44 4.81 1.11
N LYS A 95 17.26 5.15 2.10
CA LYS A 95 18.72 5.04 2.04
C LYS A 95 19.22 3.95 2.97
N GLY A 96 20.01 3.03 2.43
CA GLY A 96 20.69 2.00 3.18
C GLY A 96 22.16 1.87 2.76
N PRO A 97 22.95 1.03 3.44
CA PRO A 97 24.35 0.79 3.10
C PRO A 97 24.55 0.18 1.70
N GLY A 98 23.55 -0.54 1.17
CA GLY A 98 23.60 -1.15 -0.16
C GLY A 98 23.20 -0.20 -1.30
N GLY A 99 22.49 0.90 -1.00
CA GLY A 99 22.01 1.82 -2.03
C GLY A 99 20.88 2.74 -1.58
N THR A 100 20.32 3.46 -2.55
CA THR A 100 19.16 4.35 -2.35
C THR A 100 18.03 3.93 -3.28
N LEU A 101 16.83 3.76 -2.75
CA LEU A 101 15.61 3.50 -3.52
C LEU A 101 14.67 4.69 -3.42
N LYS A 102 14.02 5.06 -4.52
CA LYS A 102 13.04 6.16 -4.56
C LYS A 102 11.65 5.61 -4.79
N TYR A 103 10.70 6.09 -4.00
CA TYR A 103 9.33 5.62 -4.02
C TYR A 103 8.34 6.78 -3.99
N MET A 104 7.19 6.55 -4.61
CA MET A 104 5.97 7.31 -4.41
C MET A 104 4.99 6.43 -3.65
N ALA A 105 4.73 6.75 -2.38
CA ALA A 105 3.66 6.13 -1.61
C ALA A 105 2.33 6.85 -1.87
N LEU A 106 1.31 6.08 -2.20
CA LEU A 106 -0.06 6.51 -2.37
C LEU A 106 -0.85 6.03 -1.15
N PHE A 107 -1.07 6.94 -0.20
CA PHE A 107 -1.81 6.65 1.02
C PHE A 107 -3.29 7.05 0.86
N ASN A 108 -4.17 6.05 0.80
CA ASN A 108 -5.61 6.27 0.74
C ASN A 108 -6.15 6.59 2.15
N CYS A 109 -6.65 7.81 2.34
CA CYS A 109 -7.14 8.27 3.63
C CYS A 109 -8.40 7.54 4.11
N THR A 110 -9.18 6.96 3.19
CA THR A 110 -10.49 6.34 3.46
C THR A 110 -10.36 5.01 4.17
N ASN A 111 -9.48 4.17 3.66
CA ASN A 111 -9.29 2.78 4.14
C ASN A 111 -7.89 2.51 4.68
N LYS A 112 -7.05 3.56 4.77
CA LYS A 112 -5.69 3.50 5.32
C LYS A 112 -4.76 2.54 4.54
N TYR A 113 -5.09 2.27 3.29
CA TYR A 113 -4.27 1.43 2.40
C TYR A 113 -3.12 2.24 1.80
N ILE A 114 -1.92 1.65 1.72
CA ILE A 114 -0.74 2.27 1.11
C ILE A 114 -0.30 1.45 -0.09
N LYS A 115 -0.17 2.11 -1.24
CA LYS A 115 0.43 1.54 -2.44
C LYS A 115 1.77 2.22 -2.70
N TYR A 116 2.79 1.43 -3.02
CA TYR A 116 4.13 1.94 -3.31
C TYR A 116 4.45 1.74 -4.78
N ASN A 117 4.82 2.83 -5.46
CA ASN A 117 5.31 2.79 -6.83
C ASN A 117 6.80 3.21 -6.84
N PRO A 118 7.72 2.41 -7.38
CA PRO A 118 9.10 2.84 -7.57
C PRO A 118 9.15 4.02 -8.53
N VAL A 119 10.09 4.94 -8.29
CA VAL A 119 10.38 6.07 -9.17
C VAL A 119 11.79 5.88 -9.70
N GLU A 120 11.92 5.67 -11.01
CA GLU A 120 13.22 5.54 -11.70
C GLU A 120 13.96 6.88 -11.78
#